data_AF-A0A2M8AL76-F1
#
_entry.id   AF-A0A2M8AL76-F1
#
_cell.length_a   1.000
_cell.length_b   1.000
_cell.length_c   1.000
_cell.angle_alpha   90.00
_cell.angle_beta   90.00
_cell.angle_gamma   90.00
#
_symmetry.space_group_name_H-M   'P 1'
#
loop_
_entity.id
_entity.type
_entity.pdbx_description
1 polymer ?
#
loop_
_entity_poly.entity_id
_entity_poly.type
_entity_poly.pdbx_seq_one_letter_code
_entity_poly.pdbx_strand_id
1 'polypeptide(L)'
;MSLSKTLSVLIGFPIIATLISLLLLNRHLITDFGLDFFNTFWIIIIVWYLLQILIISKILKSSGWQWSEIGLMFNKKKTIYLISGYLVFGFGLLAFIEIALSNSIIDTEKLRALSSLTPKTTTSRVIFIFMGLVAGLAEEIVYRGFAIKALVSNKINKWLAVLIASIPFIFQHGLKSIDQFWWFLITGIIFGIIYIFRKNLYLNIIIHWLVILSALLGIFQVLK
;
A
#
# COMPACT_ATOMS: atom_id res chain seq x y z
N MET A 1 -17.69 8.60 15.06
CA MET A 1 -16.56 7.69 15.37
C MET A 1 -15.95 8.12 16.70
N SER A 2 -15.72 7.21 17.65
CA SER A 2 -15.09 7.60 18.92
C SER A 2 -13.61 7.95 18.71
N LEU A 3 -13.10 8.93 19.45
CA LEU A 3 -11.71 9.36 19.34
C LEU A 3 -10.72 8.22 19.64
N SER A 4 -11.02 7.37 20.63
CA SER A 4 -10.20 6.21 20.97
C SER A 4 -10.03 5.22 19.79
N LYS A 5 -11.10 4.89 19.07
CA LYS A 5 -11.04 4.02 17.87
C LYS A 5 -10.28 4.69 16.73
N THR A 6 -10.40 6.01 16.57
CA THR A 6 -9.63 6.76 15.58
C THR A 6 -8.14 6.71 15.90
N LEU A 7 -7.76 7.01 17.15
CA LEU A 7 -6.37 7.03 17.59
C LEU A 7 -5.74 5.63 17.56
N SER A 8 -6.49 4.58 17.91
CA SER A 8 -5.96 3.20 17.85
C SER A 8 -5.56 2.79 16.44
N VAL A 9 -6.27 3.26 15.41
CA VAL A 9 -5.89 3.05 14.01
C VAL A 9 -4.71 3.94 13.63
N LEU A 10 -4.81 5.25 13.89
CA LEU A 10 -3.79 6.21 13.44
C LEU A 10 -2.43 6.01 14.12
N ILE A 11 -2.40 5.45 15.33
CA ILE A 11 -1.16 5.20 16.06
C ILE A 11 -0.78 3.72 15.99
N GLY A 12 -1.74 2.82 16.20
CA GLY A 12 -1.48 1.38 16.27
C GLY A 12 -1.01 0.79 14.95
N PHE A 13 -1.58 1.21 13.81
CA PHE A 13 -1.18 0.65 12.52
C PHE A 13 0.27 0.99 12.17
N PRO A 14 0.71 2.27 12.25
CA PRO A 14 2.12 2.61 12.01
C PRO A 14 3.10 1.94 12.98
N ILE A 15 2.73 1.74 14.25
CA ILE A 15 3.58 1.01 15.21
C ILE A 15 3.80 -0.41 14.72
N ILE A 16 2.72 -1.13 14.40
CA ILE A 16 2.83 -2.52 13.92
C ILE A 16 3.60 -2.59 12.60
N ALA A 17 3.37 -1.66 11.68
CA ALA A 17 4.11 -1.58 10.43
C ALA A 17 5.62 -1.34 10.65
N THR A 18 5.95 -0.48 11.62
CA THR A 18 7.35 -0.23 12.01
C THR A 18 7.98 -1.50 12.58
N LEU A 19 7.29 -2.20 13.48
CA LEU A 19 7.77 -3.48 14.04
C LEU A 19 7.99 -4.54 12.96
N ILE A 20 7.07 -4.68 12.00
CA ILE A 20 7.24 -5.55 10.84
C ILE A 20 8.48 -5.14 10.04
N SER A 21 8.68 -3.84 9.82
CA SER A 21 9.82 -3.35 9.03
C SER A 21 11.18 -3.57 9.68
N LEU A 22 11.26 -3.79 11.01
CA LEU A 22 12.52 -4.15 11.68
C LEU A 22 13.06 -5.52 11.22
N LEU A 23 12.23 -6.36 10.59
CA LEU A 23 12.69 -7.59 9.93
C LEU A 23 13.71 -7.29 8.81
N LEU A 24 13.67 -6.10 8.19
CA LEU A 24 14.65 -5.68 7.17
C LEU A 24 16.08 -5.64 7.71
N LEU A 25 16.23 -5.35 9.01
CA LEU A 25 17.50 -5.33 9.74
C LEU A 25 17.87 -6.70 10.32
N ASN A 26 16.90 -7.60 10.46
CA ASN A 26 17.04 -8.90 11.12
C ASN A 26 16.68 -10.05 10.18
N ARG A 27 17.28 -10.05 8.97
CA ARG A 27 16.91 -10.98 7.90
C ARG A 27 17.11 -12.46 8.26
N HIS A 28 18.09 -12.74 9.13
CA HIS A 28 18.40 -14.08 9.63
C HIS A 28 17.18 -14.79 10.23
N LEU A 29 16.28 -14.05 10.91
CA LEU A 29 15.05 -14.60 11.49
C LEU A 29 14.13 -15.29 10.49
N ILE A 30 14.27 -15.01 9.19
CA ILE A 30 13.55 -15.68 8.11
C ILE A 30 14.48 -16.65 7.37
N THR A 31 15.71 -16.21 7.04
CA THR A 31 16.61 -17.01 6.21
C THR A 31 17.14 -18.26 6.91
N ASP A 32 17.20 -18.28 8.24
CA ASP A 32 17.64 -19.44 9.03
C ASP A 32 16.65 -20.63 8.91
N PHE A 33 15.41 -20.35 8.51
CA PHE A 33 14.40 -21.37 8.17
C PHE A 33 14.47 -21.82 6.70
N GLY A 34 15.46 -21.35 5.93
CA GLY A 34 15.61 -21.63 4.50
C GLY A 34 14.61 -20.91 3.59
N LEU A 35 13.92 -19.88 4.10
CA LEU A 35 12.94 -19.10 3.34
C LEU A 35 13.57 -17.91 2.63
N ASP A 36 13.06 -17.55 1.44
CA ASP A 36 13.42 -16.30 0.78
C ASP A 36 12.88 -15.10 1.58
N PHE A 37 13.79 -14.24 2.02
CA PHE A 37 13.46 -13.12 2.89
C PHE A 37 12.43 -12.17 2.26
N PHE A 38 12.61 -11.74 1.01
CA PHE A 38 11.77 -10.69 0.40
C PHE A 38 10.38 -11.19 0.06
N ASN A 39 10.28 -12.40 -0.48
CA ASN A 39 8.99 -13.04 -0.75
C ASN A 39 8.20 -13.19 0.55
N THR A 40 8.84 -13.68 1.61
CA THR A 40 8.22 -13.84 2.93
C THR A 40 7.81 -12.48 3.51
N PHE A 41 8.68 -11.48 3.42
CA PHE A 41 8.42 -10.13 3.90
C PHE A 41 7.19 -9.49 3.22
N TRP A 42 7.06 -9.61 1.89
CA TRP A 42 5.86 -9.11 1.19
C TRP A 42 4.59 -9.91 1.52
N ILE A 43 4.70 -11.22 1.77
CA ILE A 43 3.55 -12.02 2.23
C ILE A 43 3.08 -11.54 3.61
N ILE A 44 4.01 -11.26 4.54
CA ILE A 44 3.69 -10.67 5.85
C ILE A 44 2.98 -9.32 5.67
N ILE A 45 3.46 -8.49 4.74
CA ILE A 45 2.83 -7.20 4.41
C ILE A 45 1.41 -7.39 3.85
N ILE A 46 1.20 -8.34 2.94
CA ILE A 46 -0.14 -8.68 2.41
C ILE A 46 -1.09 -9.02 3.57
N VAL A 47 -0.65 -9.94 4.45
CA VAL A 47 -1.45 -10.36 5.60
C VAL A 47 -1.76 -9.16 6.50
N TRP A 48 -0.78 -8.31 6.77
CA TRP A 48 -0.97 -7.10 7.57
C TRP A 48 -2.02 -6.17 6.97
N TYR A 49 -1.96 -5.86 5.67
CA TYR A 49 -2.98 -5.00 5.04
C TYR A 49 -4.37 -5.63 5.00
N LEU A 50 -4.48 -6.96 4.81
CA LEU A 50 -5.76 -7.66 4.94
C LEU A 50 -6.32 -7.53 6.36
N LEU A 51 -5.48 -7.66 7.39
CA LEU A 51 -5.88 -7.45 8.77
C LEU A 51 -6.35 -6.02 9.02
N GLN A 52 -5.71 -5.01 8.42
CA GLN A 52 -6.18 -3.62 8.51
C GLN A 52 -7.60 -3.46 7.96
N ILE A 53 -7.88 -4.00 6.77
CA ILE A 53 -9.23 -3.96 6.17
C ILE A 53 -10.25 -4.64 7.08
N LEU A 54 -9.91 -5.80 7.66
CA LEU A 54 -10.78 -6.52 8.60
C LEU A 54 -11.04 -5.72 9.89
N ILE A 55 -10.00 -5.08 10.45
CA ILE A 55 -10.11 -4.23 11.65
C ILE A 55 -11.00 -3.02 11.35
N ILE A 56 -10.77 -2.33 10.22
CA ILE A 56 -11.63 -1.22 9.80
C ILE A 56 -13.07 -1.68 9.61
N SER A 57 -13.31 -2.84 8.98
CA SER A 57 -14.65 -3.40 8.83
C SER A 57 -15.36 -3.57 10.18
N LYS A 58 -14.66 -4.09 11.20
CA LYS A 58 -15.19 -4.26 12.56
C LYS A 58 -15.44 -2.93 13.26
N ILE A 59 -14.54 -1.96 13.09
CA ILE A 59 -14.67 -0.61 13.63
C ILE A 59 -15.89 0.09 13.03
N LEU A 60 -16.04 0.09 11.70
CA LEU A 60 -17.18 0.68 11.01
C LEU A 60 -18.50 0.08 11.53
N LYS A 61 -18.62 -1.25 11.51
CA LYS A 61 -19.82 -1.96 11.99
C LYS A 61 -20.17 -1.61 13.44
N SER A 62 -19.19 -1.64 14.34
CA SER A 62 -19.39 -1.32 15.76
C SER A 62 -19.63 0.17 16.05
N SER A 63 -19.44 1.04 15.06
CA SER A 63 -19.72 2.47 15.15
C SER A 63 -20.93 2.89 14.31
N GLY A 64 -21.70 1.93 13.78
CA GLY A 64 -22.87 2.18 12.95
C GLY A 64 -22.53 2.79 11.58
N TRP A 65 -21.28 2.73 11.15
CA TRP A 65 -20.83 3.29 9.88
C TRP A 65 -20.88 2.25 8.76
N GLN A 66 -21.15 2.73 7.55
CA GLN A 66 -21.10 1.93 6.32
C GLN A 66 -19.84 2.25 5.49
N TRP A 67 -19.45 1.31 4.62
CA TRP A 67 -18.35 1.51 3.67
C TRP A 67 -18.56 2.71 2.74
N SER A 68 -19.82 3.00 2.39
CA SER A 68 -20.20 4.16 1.57
C SER A 68 -19.86 5.49 2.25
N GLU A 69 -19.90 5.56 3.58
CA GLU A 69 -19.61 6.79 4.32
C GLU A 69 -18.12 7.16 4.33
N ILE A 70 -17.25 6.18 4.04
CA ILE A 70 -15.81 6.39 3.86
C ILE A 70 -15.40 6.39 2.38
N GLY A 71 -16.38 6.52 1.47
CA GLY A 71 -16.13 6.69 0.04
C GLY A 71 -15.97 5.39 -0.77
N LEU A 72 -16.25 4.22 -0.17
CA LEU A 72 -16.37 2.94 -0.89
C LEU A 72 -17.83 2.62 -1.18
N MET A 73 -18.30 2.96 -2.38
CA MET A 73 -19.70 2.69 -2.79
C MET A 73 -19.80 1.52 -3.79
N PHE A 74 -18.84 0.59 -3.79
CA PHE A 74 -18.86 -0.51 -4.75
C PHE A 74 -20.05 -1.44 -4.51
N ASN A 75 -20.70 -1.82 -5.61
CA ASN A 75 -21.45 -3.07 -5.65
C ASN A 75 -20.51 -4.20 -6.06
N LYS A 76 -20.92 -5.45 -5.81
CA LYS A 76 -20.12 -6.66 -6.10
C LYS A 76 -19.54 -6.67 -7.52
N LYS A 77 -20.32 -6.24 -8.53
CA LYS A 77 -19.88 -6.20 -9.93
C LYS A 77 -18.74 -5.20 -10.16
N LYS A 78 -18.87 -3.96 -9.66
CA LYS A 78 -17.82 -2.93 -9.81
C LYS A 78 -16.54 -3.32 -9.09
N THR A 79 -16.63 -3.96 -7.91
CA THR A 79 -15.44 -4.49 -7.21
C THR A 79 -14.73 -5.52 -8.06
N ILE A 80 -15.47 -6.48 -8.65
CA ILE A 80 -14.90 -7.50 -9.53
C ILE A 80 -14.19 -6.85 -10.71
N TYR A 81 -14.85 -5.93 -11.43
CA TYR A 81 -14.22 -5.27 -12.57
C TYR A 81 -12.97 -4.49 -12.19
N LEU A 82 -12.96 -3.81 -11.05
CA LEU A 82 -11.81 -3.05 -10.60
C LEU A 82 -10.62 -3.97 -10.25
N ILE A 83 -10.87 -5.05 -9.51
CA ILE A 83 -9.84 -6.03 -9.14
C ILE A 83 -9.34 -6.76 -10.39
N SER A 84 -10.24 -7.23 -11.27
CA SER A 84 -9.88 -7.88 -12.52
C SER A 84 -9.08 -6.94 -13.43
N GLY A 85 -9.47 -5.67 -13.53
CA GLY A 85 -8.73 -4.66 -14.28
C GLY A 85 -7.30 -4.46 -13.76
N TYR A 86 -7.14 -4.37 -12.44
CA TYR A 86 -5.82 -4.34 -11.81
C TYR A 86 -4.99 -5.58 -12.14
N LEU A 87 -5.56 -6.77 -12.00
CA LEU A 87 -4.85 -8.03 -12.24
C LEU A 87 -4.45 -8.16 -13.71
N VAL A 88 -5.36 -7.89 -14.64
CA VAL A 88 -5.07 -7.92 -16.09
C VAL A 88 -3.94 -6.94 -16.42
N PHE A 89 -3.99 -5.71 -15.90
CA PHE A 89 -2.94 -4.73 -16.12
C PHE A 89 -1.61 -5.15 -15.47
N GLY A 90 -1.62 -5.61 -14.23
CA GLY A 90 -0.43 -6.04 -13.49
C GLY A 90 0.26 -7.26 -14.12
N PHE A 91 -0.51 -8.27 -14.53
CA PHE A 91 0.04 -9.44 -15.23
C PHE A 91 0.43 -9.13 -16.68
N GLY A 92 -0.26 -8.21 -17.35
CA GLY A 92 0.18 -7.70 -18.65
C GLY A 92 1.53 -6.98 -18.56
N LEU A 93 1.69 -6.15 -17.52
CA LEU A 93 2.97 -5.48 -17.21
C LEU A 93 4.07 -6.50 -16.87
N LEU A 94 3.75 -7.54 -16.08
CA LEU A 94 4.68 -8.63 -15.80
C LEU A 94 5.13 -9.32 -17.09
N ALA A 95 4.20 -9.73 -17.95
CA ALA A 95 4.52 -10.39 -19.21
C ALA A 95 5.42 -9.51 -20.10
N PHE A 96 5.11 -8.21 -20.19
CA PHE A 96 5.95 -7.24 -20.89
C PHE A 96 7.37 -7.18 -20.30
N ILE A 97 7.51 -7.11 -18.98
CA ILE A 97 8.81 -7.10 -18.30
C ILE A 97 9.59 -8.39 -18.58
N GLU A 98 8.98 -9.56 -18.45
CA GLU A 98 9.68 -10.83 -18.70
C GLU A 98 10.13 -10.97 -20.15
N ILE A 99 9.29 -10.55 -21.11
CA ILE A 99 9.67 -10.51 -22.52
C ILE A 99 10.86 -9.56 -22.73
N ALA A 100 10.80 -8.34 -22.20
CA ALA A 100 11.88 -7.37 -22.34
C ALA A 100 13.19 -7.88 -21.72
N LEU A 101 13.14 -8.49 -20.54
CA LEU A 101 14.31 -9.08 -19.88
C LEU A 101 14.90 -10.26 -20.67
N SER A 102 14.05 -11.14 -21.21
CA SER A 102 14.51 -12.30 -21.99
C SER A 102 15.23 -11.94 -23.29
N ASN A 103 14.93 -10.76 -23.84
CA ASN A 103 15.49 -10.26 -25.09
C ASN A 103 16.64 -9.24 -24.88
N SER A 104 17.09 -9.04 -23.65
CA SER A 104 18.10 -8.03 -23.32
C SER A 104 19.32 -8.62 -22.62
N ILE A 105 20.45 -7.93 -22.71
CA ILE A 105 21.64 -8.27 -21.93
C ILE A 105 21.51 -7.62 -20.55
N ILE A 106 21.59 -8.44 -19.51
CA ILE A 106 21.47 -7.99 -18.11
C ILE A 106 22.84 -7.60 -17.56
N ASP A 107 22.93 -6.41 -17.01
CA ASP A 107 24.04 -5.95 -16.18
C ASP A 107 23.92 -6.52 -14.77
N THR A 108 24.78 -7.49 -14.46
CA THR A 108 24.78 -8.18 -13.16
C THR A 108 25.22 -7.29 -12.00
N GLU A 109 26.03 -6.25 -12.26
CA GLU A 109 26.46 -5.33 -11.21
C GLU A 109 25.30 -4.42 -10.81
N LYS A 110 24.60 -3.84 -11.80
CA LYS A 110 23.39 -3.05 -11.55
C LYS A 110 22.31 -3.89 -10.86
N LEU A 111 22.13 -5.15 -11.24
CA LEU A 111 21.18 -6.06 -10.59
C LEU A 111 21.47 -6.27 -9.10
N ARG A 112 22.75 -6.37 -8.72
CA ARG A 112 23.17 -6.47 -7.32
C ARG A 112 22.97 -5.16 -6.57
N ALA A 113 23.24 -4.02 -7.22
CA ALA A 113 23.08 -2.69 -6.66
C ALA A 113 21.61 -2.24 -6.49
N LEU A 114 20.67 -2.86 -7.22
CA LEU A 114 19.25 -2.55 -7.07
C LEU A 114 18.79 -2.69 -5.62
N SER A 115 17.97 -1.71 -5.19
CA SER A 115 17.32 -1.71 -3.88
C SER A 115 16.73 -3.07 -3.57
N SER A 116 16.95 -3.52 -2.34
CA SER A 116 16.57 -4.85 -1.90
C SER A 116 15.05 -5.08 -1.91
N LEU A 117 14.24 -4.01 -1.92
CA LEU A 117 12.79 -4.06 -2.08
C LEU A 117 12.32 -4.04 -3.55
N THR A 118 13.22 -4.11 -4.53
CA THR A 118 12.85 -4.25 -5.94
C THR A 118 12.65 -5.74 -6.24
N PRO A 119 11.50 -6.18 -6.81
CA PRO A 119 11.27 -7.59 -7.13
C PRO A 119 12.13 -8.05 -8.32
N LYS A 120 13.22 -8.77 -7.98
CA LYS A 120 14.25 -9.20 -8.95
C LYS A 120 13.86 -10.45 -9.73
N THR A 121 13.07 -11.35 -9.14
CA THR A 121 12.63 -12.61 -9.76
C THR A 121 11.16 -12.54 -10.20
N THR A 122 10.75 -13.43 -11.11
CA THR A 122 9.34 -13.56 -11.52
C THR A 122 8.43 -13.87 -10.33
N THR A 123 8.81 -14.81 -9.45
CA THR A 123 8.05 -15.13 -8.24
C THR A 123 7.87 -13.90 -7.35
N SER A 124 8.95 -13.15 -7.12
CA SER A 124 8.91 -11.89 -6.37
C SER A 124 7.98 -10.86 -7.01
N ARG A 125 7.99 -10.74 -8.35
CA ARG A 125 7.10 -9.82 -9.07
C ARG A 125 5.63 -10.22 -8.95
N VAL A 126 5.30 -11.51 -9.02
CA VAL A 126 3.93 -12.01 -8.80
C VAL A 126 3.45 -11.68 -7.38
N ILE A 127 4.26 -11.96 -6.37
CA ILE A 127 3.94 -11.62 -4.97
C ILE A 127 3.75 -10.10 -4.83
N PHE A 128 4.62 -9.31 -5.46
CA PHE A 128 4.54 -7.85 -5.42
C PHE A 128 3.25 -7.31 -6.05
N ILE A 129 2.73 -7.93 -7.13
CA ILE A 129 1.43 -7.56 -7.71
C ILE A 129 0.30 -7.79 -6.71
N PHE A 130 0.26 -8.93 -6.03
CA PHE A 130 -0.77 -9.17 -5.00
C PHE A 130 -0.59 -8.25 -3.79
N MET A 131 0.65 -7.98 -3.38
CA MET A 131 0.96 -6.99 -2.35
C MET A 131 0.45 -5.62 -2.73
N GLY A 132 0.72 -5.15 -3.96
CA GLY A 132 0.25 -3.85 -4.44
C GLY A 132 -1.26 -3.73 -4.52
N LEU A 133 -1.96 -4.81 -4.92
CA LEU A 133 -3.42 -4.87 -4.92
C LEU A 133 -3.97 -4.56 -3.53
N VAL A 134 -3.50 -5.29 -2.53
CA VAL A 134 -4.03 -5.21 -1.16
C VAL A 134 -3.55 -3.92 -0.48
N ALA A 135 -2.28 -3.55 -0.64
CA ALA A 135 -1.71 -2.33 -0.05
C ALA A 135 -2.43 -1.07 -0.54
N GLY A 136 -2.55 -0.88 -1.87
CA GLY A 136 -3.23 0.30 -2.42
C GLY A 136 -4.70 0.38 -2.00
N LEU A 137 -5.38 -0.76 -1.84
CA LEU A 137 -6.75 -0.79 -1.32
C LEU A 137 -6.80 -0.42 0.16
N ALA A 138 -6.00 -1.08 1.00
CA ALA A 138 -6.00 -0.89 2.45
C ALA A 138 -5.59 0.54 2.83
N GLU A 139 -4.56 1.09 2.21
CA GLU A 139 -4.07 2.43 2.53
C GLU A 139 -5.06 3.53 2.16
N GLU A 140 -5.77 3.40 1.03
CA GLU A 140 -6.82 4.35 0.69
C GLU A 140 -8.03 4.23 1.62
N ILE A 141 -8.42 3.00 1.99
CA ILE A 141 -9.47 2.76 2.98
C ILE A 141 -9.13 3.39 4.33
N VAL A 142 -7.92 3.15 4.83
CA VAL A 142 -7.51 3.56 6.17
C VAL A 142 -7.26 5.06 6.23
N TYR A 143 -6.39 5.59 5.37
CA TYR A 143 -5.87 6.95 5.54
C TYR A 143 -6.69 8.00 4.82
N ARG A 144 -7.39 7.67 3.74
CA ARG A 144 -8.26 8.63 3.04
C ARG A 144 -9.70 8.46 3.48
N GLY A 145 -10.25 7.26 3.32
CA GLY A 145 -11.64 6.99 3.68
C GLY A 145 -11.89 7.18 5.17
N PHE A 146 -11.34 6.27 5.98
CA PHE A 146 -11.60 6.18 7.40
C PHE A 146 -11.01 7.36 8.18
N ALA A 147 -9.71 7.60 8.10
CA ALA A 147 -9.02 8.57 8.96
C ALA A 147 -9.57 9.99 8.79
N ILE A 148 -9.67 10.48 7.55
CA ILE A 148 -10.19 11.83 7.27
C ILE A 148 -11.64 11.95 7.74
N LYS A 149 -12.50 10.97 7.42
CA LYS A 149 -13.91 10.99 7.85
C LYS A 149 -14.05 10.92 9.37
N ALA A 150 -13.26 10.08 10.03
CA ALA A 150 -13.23 9.91 11.47
C ALA A 150 -12.83 11.21 12.18
N LEU A 151 -11.75 11.85 11.73
CA LEU A 151 -11.29 13.15 12.24
C LEU A 151 -12.34 14.24 12.03
N VAL A 152 -12.92 14.34 10.83
CA VAL A 152 -14.00 15.31 10.53
C VAL A 152 -15.22 15.07 11.42
N SER A 153 -15.59 13.81 11.69
CA SER A 153 -16.69 13.49 12.62
C SER A 153 -16.41 13.92 14.07
N ASN A 154 -15.14 14.15 14.42
CA ASN A 154 -14.68 14.70 15.70
C ASN A 154 -14.42 16.21 15.61
N LYS A 155 -15.14 16.92 14.72
CA LYS A 155 -15.09 18.39 14.54
C LYS A 155 -13.74 18.94 14.07
N ILE A 156 -12.83 18.10 13.59
CA ILE A 156 -11.58 18.56 12.95
C ILE A 156 -11.90 19.10 11.55
N ASN A 157 -11.32 20.25 11.21
CA ASN A 157 -11.44 20.82 9.86
C ASN A 157 -10.95 19.82 8.80
N LYS A 158 -11.67 19.68 7.68
CA LYS A 158 -11.35 18.69 6.64
C LYS A 158 -9.92 18.79 6.07
N TRP A 159 -9.36 20.00 5.98
CA TRP A 159 -7.99 20.21 5.48
C TRP A 159 -6.96 19.84 6.54
N LEU A 160 -7.22 20.18 7.80
CA LEU A 160 -6.39 19.71 8.92
C LEU A 160 -6.46 18.18 9.06
N ALA A 161 -7.62 17.58 8.80
CA ALA A 161 -7.78 16.12 8.80
C ALA A 161 -6.94 15.45 7.72
N VAL A 162 -6.77 16.06 6.54
CA VAL A 162 -5.84 15.57 5.49
C VAL A 162 -4.40 15.58 6.01
N LEU A 163 -3.97 16.67 6.63
CA LEU A 163 -2.61 16.78 7.18
C LEU A 163 -2.37 15.73 8.29
N ILE A 164 -3.30 15.63 9.24
CA ILE A 164 -3.21 14.66 10.34
C ILE A 164 -3.23 13.22 9.82
N ALA A 165 -4.06 12.89 8.83
CA ALA A 165 -4.11 11.55 8.25
C ALA A 165 -2.88 11.19 7.40
N SER A 166 -2.16 12.19 6.88
CA SER A 166 -0.93 11.97 6.11
C SER A 166 0.25 11.54 6.99
N ILE A 167 0.29 11.97 8.26
CA ILE A 167 1.35 11.58 9.20
C ILE A 167 1.41 10.06 9.44
N PRO A 168 0.32 9.38 9.85
CA PRO A 168 0.36 7.93 10.04
C PRO A 168 0.49 7.17 8.72
N PHE A 169 0.07 7.74 7.59
CA PHE A 169 0.34 7.18 6.26
C PHE A 169 1.85 7.10 5.97
N ILE A 170 2.64 8.12 6.35
CA ILE A 170 4.10 8.07 6.22
C ILE A 170 4.66 6.90 7.02
N PHE A 171 4.34 6.83 8.30
CA PHE A 171 4.92 5.84 9.21
C PHE A 171 4.38 4.42 9.01
N GLN A 172 3.26 4.25 8.31
CA GLN A 172 2.80 2.94 7.83
C GLN A 172 3.82 2.25 6.91
N HIS A 173 4.76 2.99 6.33
CA HIS A 173 5.83 2.44 5.50
C HIS A 173 7.05 1.94 6.32
N GLY A 174 6.98 2.01 7.66
CA GLY A 174 8.04 1.56 8.57
C GLY A 174 9.37 2.22 8.25
N LEU A 175 10.48 1.47 8.32
CA LEU A 175 11.83 2.01 8.06
C LEU A 175 11.99 2.69 6.69
N LYS A 176 11.20 2.32 5.68
CA LYS A 176 11.23 2.98 4.36
C LYS A 176 10.82 4.45 4.43
N SER A 177 10.06 4.84 5.46
CA SER A 177 9.65 6.24 5.65
C SER A 177 10.82 7.16 5.97
N ILE A 178 11.95 6.64 6.44
CA ILE A 178 13.14 7.44 6.76
C ILE A 178 13.72 8.06 5.48
N ASP A 179 13.91 7.24 4.45
CA ASP A 179 14.51 7.68 3.20
C ASP A 179 13.50 8.39 2.27
N GLN A 180 12.21 8.10 2.43
CA GLN A 180 11.14 8.55 1.53
C GLN A 180 10.08 9.40 2.22
N PHE A 181 10.42 10.05 3.33
CA PHE A 181 9.49 10.85 4.13
C PHE A 181 8.69 11.85 3.29
N TRP A 182 9.39 12.70 2.51
CA TRP A 182 8.76 13.74 1.71
C TRP A 182 7.88 13.18 0.60
N TRP A 183 8.29 12.06 -0.01
CA TRP A 183 7.49 11.38 -1.01
C TRP A 183 6.15 10.92 -0.41
N PHE A 184 6.16 10.27 0.74
CA PHE A 184 4.94 9.82 1.41
C PHE A 184 4.09 10.99 1.94
N LEU A 185 4.71 12.06 2.44
CA LEU A 185 3.97 13.24 2.91
C LEU A 185 3.22 13.91 1.75
N ILE A 186 3.92 14.20 0.65
CA ILE A 186 3.34 14.88 -0.51
C ILE A 186 2.24 14.02 -1.14
N THR A 187 2.50 12.73 -1.36
CA THR A 187 1.50 11.81 -1.93
C THR A 187 0.30 11.61 -1.00
N GLY A 188 0.53 11.55 0.33
CA GLY A 188 -0.53 11.53 1.34
C GLY A 188 -1.45 12.74 1.24
N ILE A 189 -0.88 13.94 1.17
CA ILE A 189 -1.62 15.19 1.02
C ILE A 189 -2.38 15.24 -0.31
N ILE A 190 -1.71 14.94 -1.44
CA ILE A 190 -2.35 14.96 -2.77
C ILE A 190 -3.54 14.01 -2.80
N PHE A 191 -3.39 12.76 -2.33
CA PHE A 191 -4.49 11.80 -2.33
C PHE A 191 -5.59 12.20 -1.34
N GLY A 192 -5.24 12.81 -0.21
CA GLY A 192 -6.22 13.41 0.71
C GLY A 192 -7.04 14.52 0.05
N ILE A 193 -6.39 15.40 -0.72
CA ILE A 193 -7.05 16.47 -1.49
C ILE A 193 -7.99 15.86 -2.55
N ILE A 194 -7.52 14.87 -3.32
CA ILE A 194 -8.36 14.17 -4.32
C ILE A 194 -9.59 13.58 -3.63
N TYR A 195 -9.42 12.92 -2.48
CA TYR A 195 -10.53 12.34 -1.72
C TYR A 195 -11.54 13.40 -1.27
N ILE A 196 -11.09 14.56 -0.76
CA ILE A 196 -12.00 15.65 -0.34
C ILE A 196 -12.86 16.15 -1.52
N PHE A 197 -12.27 16.28 -2.71
CA PHE A 197 -13.01 16.74 -3.89
C PHE A 197 -13.93 15.66 -4.48
N ARG A 198 -13.45 14.41 -4.58
CA ARG A 198 -14.20 13.32 -5.21
C ARG A 198 -15.24 12.69 -4.29
N LYS A 199 -15.03 12.76 -2.97
CA LYS A 199 -15.84 12.11 -1.93
C LYS A 199 -15.99 10.59 -2.12
N ASN A 200 -15.07 9.98 -2.86
CA ASN A 200 -14.98 8.55 -3.10
C ASN A 200 -13.51 8.15 -3.28
N LEU A 201 -13.22 6.86 -3.12
CA LEU A 201 -11.85 6.35 -3.15
C LEU A 201 -11.43 5.81 -4.53
N TYR A 202 -12.28 5.84 -5.54
CA TYR A 202 -12.03 5.13 -6.81
C TYR A 202 -10.80 5.62 -7.53
N LEU A 203 -10.72 6.95 -7.73
CA LEU A 203 -9.60 7.55 -8.44
C LEU A 203 -8.31 7.36 -7.64
N ASN A 204 -8.38 7.51 -6.32
CA ASN A 204 -7.25 7.27 -5.44
C ASN A 204 -6.72 5.84 -5.56
N ILE A 205 -7.57 4.83 -5.44
CA ILE A 205 -7.17 3.41 -5.51
C ILE A 205 -6.49 3.13 -6.85
N ILE A 206 -7.06 3.61 -7.96
CA ILE A 206 -6.47 3.40 -9.30
C ILE A 206 -5.10 4.06 -9.40
N ILE A 207 -4.97 5.35 -9.04
CA ILE A 207 -3.68 6.05 -9.11
C ILE A 207 -2.67 5.38 -8.18
N HIS A 208 -3.07 5.01 -6.97
CA HIS A 208 -2.19 4.35 -6.01
C HIS A 208 -1.66 3.03 -6.55
N TRP A 209 -2.53 2.20 -7.11
CA TRP A 209 -2.12 0.96 -7.76
C TRP A 209 -1.14 1.17 -8.91
N LEU A 210 -1.36 2.19 -9.73
CA LEU A 210 -0.41 2.54 -10.81
C LEU A 210 0.94 2.96 -10.25
N VAL A 211 0.97 3.76 -9.18
CA VAL A 211 2.21 4.16 -8.50
C VAL A 211 2.93 2.93 -7.94
N ILE A 212 2.24 1.99 -7.30
CA ILE A 212 2.86 0.77 -6.80
C ILE A 212 3.40 -0.08 -7.95
N LEU A 213 2.60 -0.32 -8.99
CA LEU A 213 3.00 -1.14 -10.14
C LEU A 213 4.17 -0.52 -10.91
N SER A 214 4.31 0.81 -10.94
CA SER A 214 5.47 1.45 -11.58
C SER A 214 6.81 1.05 -10.94
N ALA A 215 6.81 0.61 -9.68
CA ALA A 215 8.02 0.09 -9.04
C ALA A 215 8.55 -1.19 -9.70
N LEU A 216 7.69 -1.96 -10.40
CA LEU A 216 8.11 -3.12 -11.18
C LEU A 216 9.05 -2.72 -12.34
N LEU A 217 8.87 -1.53 -12.90
CA LEU A 217 9.71 -1.01 -13.98
C LEU A 217 11.14 -0.70 -13.51
N GLY A 218 11.38 -0.62 -12.20
CA GLY A 218 12.72 -0.40 -11.64
C GLY A 218 13.73 -1.47 -12.08
N ILE A 219 13.28 -2.67 -12.43
CA ILE A 219 14.15 -3.74 -12.94
C ILE A 219 14.84 -3.35 -14.25
N PHE A 220 14.26 -2.47 -15.07
CA PHE A 220 14.87 -2.08 -16.35
C PHE A 220 16.17 -1.26 -16.22
N GLN A 221 16.49 -0.77 -15.03
CA GLN A 221 17.79 -0.15 -14.77
C GLN A 221 18.97 -1.11 -15.00
N VAL A 222 18.72 -2.43 -15.01
CA VAL A 222 19.75 -3.46 -15.24
C VAL A 222 20.00 -3.74 -16.72
N LEU A 223 19.21 -3.17 -17.63
CA LEU A 223 19.43 -3.37 -19.05
C LEU A 223 20.66 -2.59 -19.51
N LYS A 224 21.40 -3.16 -20.47
CA LYS A 224 22.52 -2.51 -21.16
C LYS A 224 22.06 -1.81 -22.43
#